data_AF-A0AAJ4MXB4-F1
#
_entry.id   AF-A0AAJ4MXB4-F1
#
_cell.length_a   1.000
_cell.length_b   1.000
_cell.length_c   1.000
_cell.angle_alpha   90.00
_cell.angle_beta   90.00
_cell.angle_gamma   90.00
#
_symmetry.space_group_name_H-M   'P 1'
#
loop_
_entity.id
_entity.type
_entity.pdbx_description
1 polymer ?
#
loop_
_entity_poly.entity_id
_entity_poly.type
_entity_poly.pdbx_seq_one_letter_code
_entity_poly.pdbx_strand_id
1 'polypeptide(L)'
;MIFTVLGAVVVALGSFWLLEVMNKNSQDITASKHLDEPDYFITNFSMVRMDLTGKPSYIVSGTKLTHYPLDDSSDIDRPFVRKLTPGMPPMNMNAELAHIDQDNTRLQLHRNVVIDRVASPKAQNLTVKTEALTVFPDEERMETDVPVDILTGTSRLNGIGMKANNATGVVEVQNALRMVLPPKPRPAAAAK
;
A
#
# COMPACT_ATOMS: atom_id res chain seq x y z
N MET A 1 -37.08 -61.28 -11.77
CA MET A 1 -35.61 -61.31 -11.59
C MET A 1 -34.86 -60.66 -12.77
N ILE A 2 -35.23 -60.92 -14.03
CA ILE A 2 -34.58 -60.29 -15.21
C ILE A 2 -34.79 -58.77 -15.30
N PHE A 3 -36.01 -58.28 -15.08
CA PHE A 3 -36.31 -56.83 -15.16
C PHE A 3 -35.60 -56.00 -14.09
N THR A 4 -35.41 -56.56 -12.89
CA THR A 4 -34.68 -55.91 -11.79
C THR A 4 -33.18 -55.84 -12.08
N VAL A 5 -32.61 -56.89 -12.69
CA VAL A 5 -31.19 -56.90 -13.10
C VAL A 5 -30.96 -55.91 -14.25
N LEU A 6 -31.86 -55.85 -15.22
CA LEU A 6 -31.76 -54.91 -16.34
C LEU A 6 -31.81 -53.45 -15.86
N GLY A 7 -32.70 -53.12 -14.92
CA GLY A 7 -32.76 -51.80 -14.31
C GLY A 7 -31.46 -51.44 -13.58
N ALA A 8 -30.89 -52.38 -12.82
CA ALA A 8 -29.63 -52.16 -12.12
C ALA A 8 -28.46 -51.91 -13.07
N VAL A 9 -28.41 -52.60 -14.22
CA VAL A 9 -27.37 -52.41 -15.24
C VAL A 9 -27.48 -51.03 -15.89
N VAL A 10 -28.69 -50.57 -16.22
CA VAL A 10 -28.91 -49.22 -16.79
C VAL A 10 -28.48 -48.14 -15.80
N VAL A 11 -28.83 -48.28 -14.52
CA VAL A 11 -28.41 -47.35 -13.48
C VAL A 11 -26.89 -47.37 -13.31
N ALA A 12 -26.24 -48.55 -13.31
CA ALA A 12 -24.80 -48.66 -13.19
C ALA A 12 -24.05 -47.99 -14.36
N LEU A 13 -24.52 -48.19 -15.60
CA LEU A 13 -23.95 -47.56 -16.79
C LEU A 13 -24.19 -46.05 -16.80
N GLY A 14 -25.38 -45.59 -16.39
CA GLY A 14 -25.69 -44.17 -16.24
C GLY A 14 -24.81 -43.49 -15.19
N SER A 15 -24.64 -44.12 -14.03
CA SER A 15 -23.75 -43.63 -12.96
C SER A 15 -22.28 -43.61 -13.39
N PHE A 16 -21.83 -44.64 -14.13
CA PHE A 16 -20.47 -44.70 -14.65
C PHE A 16 -20.22 -43.60 -15.69
N TRP A 17 -21.16 -43.39 -16.62
CA TRP A 17 -21.06 -42.32 -17.61
C TRP A 17 -21.06 -40.93 -16.95
N LEU A 18 -21.90 -40.72 -15.93
CA LEU A 18 -21.92 -39.48 -15.16
C LEU A 18 -20.59 -39.22 -14.44
N LEU A 19 -20.01 -40.25 -13.82
CA LEU A 19 -18.70 -40.15 -13.15
C LEU A 19 -17.59 -39.76 -14.13
N GLU A 20 -17.59 -40.35 -15.33
CA GLU A 20 -16.62 -40.05 -16.39
C GLU A 20 -16.73 -38.61 -16.91
N VAL A 21 -17.96 -38.10 -17.08
CA VAL A 21 -18.21 -36.70 -17.46
C VAL A 21 -17.73 -35.74 -16.37
N MET A 22 -17.99 -36.05 -15.09
CA MET A 22 -17.51 -35.25 -13.97
C MET A 22 -15.98 -35.21 -13.91
N ASN A 23 -15.31 -36.36 -14.04
CA ASN A 23 -13.85 -36.44 -13.98
C ASN A 23 -13.16 -35.69 -15.13
N LYS A 24 -13.72 -35.71 -16.34
CA LYS A 24 -13.18 -34.93 -17.47
C LYS A 24 -13.27 -33.43 -17.22
N ASN A 25 -14.41 -32.96 -16.69
CA ASN A 25 -14.56 -31.55 -16.33
C ASN A 25 -13.64 -31.14 -15.16
N SER A 26 -13.35 -32.05 -14.21
CA SER A 26 -12.45 -31.74 -13.09
C SER A 26 -10.97 -31.61 -13.49
N GLN A 27 -10.52 -32.31 -14.53
CA GLN A 27 -9.14 -32.20 -15.03
C GLN A 27 -8.89 -30.88 -15.78
N ASP A 28 -9.92 -30.31 -16.43
CA ASP A 28 -9.83 -28.98 -17.05
C ASP A 28 -9.92 -27.84 -16.02
N ILE A 29 -10.60 -28.05 -14.87
CA ILE A 29 -10.74 -27.05 -13.80
C ILE A 29 -9.46 -26.90 -12.96
N THR A 30 -8.60 -27.92 -12.91
CA THR A 30 -7.40 -27.91 -12.02
C THR A 30 -6.14 -27.35 -12.68
N ALA A 31 -6.08 -27.25 -14.01
CA ALA A 31 -4.82 -26.98 -14.69
C ALA A 31 -4.59 -25.52 -15.13
N SER A 32 -5.59 -24.62 -15.09
CA SER A 32 -5.39 -23.26 -15.57
C SER A 32 -6.43 -22.26 -15.02
N LYS A 33 -5.94 -21.18 -14.41
CA LYS A 33 -6.48 -19.81 -14.57
C LYS A 33 -7.54 -19.26 -13.58
N HIS A 34 -7.36 -19.42 -12.26
CA HIS A 34 -8.14 -18.62 -11.26
C HIS A 34 -7.35 -18.31 -9.97
N LEU A 35 -6.01 -18.23 -10.02
CA LEU A 35 -5.24 -18.02 -8.78
C LEU A 35 -5.26 -16.57 -8.30
N ASP A 36 -5.63 -15.58 -9.11
CA ASP A 36 -5.58 -14.18 -8.69
C ASP A 36 -6.71 -13.34 -9.32
N GLU A 37 -7.91 -13.91 -9.36
CA GLU A 37 -9.08 -13.15 -9.80
C GLU A 37 -9.66 -12.35 -8.63
N PRO A 38 -9.92 -11.05 -8.82
CA PRO A 38 -10.50 -10.23 -7.76
C PRO A 38 -11.97 -10.61 -7.52
N ASP A 39 -12.38 -10.67 -6.26
CA ASP A 39 -13.74 -11.00 -5.85
C ASP A 39 -14.62 -9.75 -5.70
N TYR A 40 -14.03 -8.60 -5.37
CA TYR A 40 -14.69 -7.31 -5.38
C TYR A 40 -13.77 -6.15 -5.73
N PHE A 41 -14.39 -5.05 -6.15
CA PHE A 41 -13.73 -3.76 -6.30
C PHE A 41 -14.65 -2.63 -5.84
N ILE A 42 -14.03 -1.52 -5.44
CA ILE A 42 -14.72 -0.30 -5.01
C ILE A 42 -14.15 0.86 -5.80
N THR A 43 -15.01 1.70 -6.40
CA THR A 43 -14.56 2.89 -7.14
C THR A 43 -14.77 4.17 -6.35
N ASN A 44 -13.87 5.14 -6.49
CA ASN A 44 -13.93 6.47 -5.85
C ASN A 44 -14.18 6.38 -4.34
N PHE A 45 -13.38 5.58 -3.65
CA PHE A 45 -13.57 5.29 -2.24
C PHE A 45 -12.82 6.28 -1.35
N SER A 46 -13.26 6.36 -0.10
CA SER A 46 -12.53 7.01 1.00
C SER A 46 -12.77 6.20 2.27
N MET A 47 -11.69 5.77 2.93
CA MET A 47 -11.69 4.98 4.14
C MET A 47 -10.97 5.75 5.25
N VAL A 48 -11.39 5.50 6.49
CA VAL A 48 -10.76 6.08 7.68
C VAL A 48 -10.29 4.93 8.56
N ARG A 49 -8.99 4.87 8.84
CA ARG A 49 -8.40 3.98 9.84
C ARG A 49 -8.42 4.70 11.18
N MET A 50 -8.96 4.03 12.19
CA MET A 50 -8.90 4.49 13.57
C MET A 50 -7.68 3.88 14.27
N ASP A 51 -7.12 4.60 15.23
CA ASP A 51 -6.18 4.03 16.21
C ASP A 51 -6.92 3.22 17.28
N LEU A 52 -6.15 2.58 18.18
CA LEU A 52 -6.68 1.79 19.30
C LEU A 52 -7.51 2.63 20.30
N THR A 53 -7.44 3.96 20.25
CA THR A 53 -8.23 4.88 21.07
C THR A 53 -9.52 5.32 20.38
N GLY A 54 -9.78 4.84 19.16
CA GLY A 54 -10.95 5.19 18.36
C GLY A 54 -10.83 6.53 17.64
N LYS A 55 -9.63 7.12 17.55
CA LYS A 55 -9.39 8.39 16.84
C LYS A 55 -8.89 8.13 15.42
N PRO A 56 -9.25 8.97 14.43
CA PRO A 56 -8.71 8.85 13.08
C PRO A 56 -7.18 8.98 13.06
N SER A 57 -6.49 7.97 12.54
CA SER A 57 -5.03 7.94 12.37
C SER A 57 -4.63 8.09 10.90
N TYR A 58 -5.39 7.48 9.99
CA TYR A 58 -5.19 7.61 8.55
C TYR A 58 -6.51 7.79 7.82
N ILE A 59 -6.48 8.57 6.74
CA ILE A 59 -7.52 8.63 5.73
C ILE A 59 -6.90 8.14 4.42
N VAL A 60 -7.51 7.14 3.78
CA VAL A 60 -7.03 6.54 2.53
C VAL A 60 -8.12 6.67 1.48
N SER A 61 -7.81 7.19 0.31
CA SER A 61 -8.73 7.27 -0.82
C SER A 61 -8.03 6.89 -2.12
N GLY A 62 -8.83 6.60 -3.14
CA GLY A 62 -8.33 6.23 -4.45
C GLY A 62 -9.44 6.11 -5.48
N THR A 63 -9.06 5.98 -6.74
CA THR A 63 -10.01 5.86 -7.86
C THR A 63 -10.61 4.47 -7.97
N LYS A 64 -9.86 3.43 -7.62
CA LYS A 64 -10.31 2.04 -7.56
C LYS A 64 -9.53 1.30 -6.47
N LEU A 65 -10.21 0.49 -5.69
CA LEU A 65 -9.64 -0.55 -4.84
C LEU A 65 -10.07 -1.89 -5.40
N THR A 66 -9.14 -2.82 -5.56
CA THR A 66 -9.39 -4.19 -6.04
C THR A 66 -8.87 -5.16 -4.98
N HIS A 67 -9.72 -6.06 -4.49
CA HIS A 67 -9.34 -7.05 -3.49
C HIS A 67 -9.08 -8.40 -4.13
N TYR A 68 -8.09 -9.11 -3.60
CA TYR A 68 -7.71 -10.44 -4.07
C TYR A 68 -7.88 -11.45 -2.92
N PRO A 69 -8.80 -12.41 -3.05
CA PRO A 69 -9.12 -13.34 -1.95
C PRO A 69 -8.04 -14.41 -1.71
N LEU A 70 -7.11 -14.61 -2.67
CA LEU A 70 -6.08 -15.65 -2.52
C LEU A 70 -5.11 -15.32 -1.38
N ASP A 71 -4.65 -14.07 -1.32
CA ASP A 71 -3.69 -13.58 -0.34
C ASP A 71 -4.23 -12.43 0.52
N ASP A 72 -5.55 -12.19 0.45
CA ASP A 72 -6.29 -11.17 1.19
C ASP A 72 -5.72 -9.75 0.96
N SER A 73 -5.02 -9.54 -0.16
CA SER A 73 -4.38 -8.27 -0.51
C SER A 73 -5.34 -7.31 -1.21
N SER A 74 -4.94 -6.04 -1.30
CA SER A 74 -5.70 -5.04 -2.06
C SER A 74 -4.80 -4.09 -2.83
N ASP A 75 -5.13 -3.88 -4.10
CA ASP A 75 -4.50 -2.85 -4.93
C ASP A 75 -5.36 -1.59 -5.00
N ILE A 76 -4.71 -0.42 -4.95
CA ILE A 76 -5.37 0.88 -5.05
C ILE A 76 -4.79 1.68 -6.23
N ASP A 77 -5.67 2.13 -7.12
CA ASP A 77 -5.33 3.04 -8.22
C ASP A 77 -5.39 4.50 -7.76
N ARG A 78 -4.32 5.24 -8.01
CA ARG A 78 -4.13 6.65 -7.61
C ARG A 78 -4.41 6.87 -6.12
N PRO A 79 -3.67 6.19 -5.22
CA PRO A 79 -3.86 6.33 -3.80
C PRO A 79 -3.56 7.76 -3.33
N PHE A 80 -4.37 8.23 -2.39
CA PHE A 80 -4.09 9.38 -1.55
C PHE A 80 -4.22 8.97 -0.09
N VAL A 81 -3.15 9.13 0.68
CA VAL A 81 -3.09 8.77 2.09
C VAL A 81 -2.79 10.02 2.90
N ARG A 82 -3.60 10.28 3.91
CA ARG A 82 -3.40 11.37 4.86
C ARG A 82 -3.20 10.82 6.25
N LYS A 83 -1.98 10.91 6.78
CA LYS A 83 -1.65 10.61 8.18
C LYS A 83 -2.07 11.78 9.06
N LEU A 84 -2.79 11.47 10.13
CA LEU A 84 -3.21 12.42 11.15
C LEU A 84 -2.39 12.19 12.42
N THR A 85 -1.71 13.24 12.88
CA THR A 85 -0.92 13.19 14.11
C THR A 85 -1.35 14.34 15.01
N PRO A 86 -1.79 14.06 16.26
CA PRO A 86 -2.27 15.10 17.17
C PRO A 86 -1.26 16.25 17.34
N GLY A 87 -1.73 17.48 17.10
CA GLY A 87 -0.93 18.68 17.29
C GLY A 87 0.16 18.92 16.23
N MET A 88 0.18 18.15 15.14
CA MET A 88 1.06 18.31 13.98
C MET A 88 0.21 18.49 12.70
N PRO A 89 0.71 19.20 11.68
CA PRO A 89 0.05 19.24 10.38
C PRO A 89 -0.06 17.84 9.77
N PRO A 90 -1.15 17.53 9.04
CA PRO A 90 -1.27 16.27 8.33
C PRO A 90 -0.12 16.06 7.35
N MET A 91 0.28 14.80 7.21
CA MET A 91 1.23 14.36 6.19
C MET A 91 0.44 13.64 5.10
N ASN A 92 0.50 14.15 3.88
CA ASN A 92 -0.15 13.54 2.72
C ASN A 92 0.86 12.72 1.93
N MET A 93 0.40 11.62 1.34
CA MET A 93 1.18 10.75 0.49
C MET A 93 0.33 10.41 -0.73
N ASN A 94 0.90 10.51 -1.92
CA ASN A 94 0.26 10.14 -3.16
C ASN A 94 1.20 9.30 -4.02
N ALA A 95 0.63 8.43 -4.84
CA ALA A 95 1.35 7.61 -5.81
C ALA A 95 0.43 7.25 -6.99
N GLU A 96 0.92 6.51 -7.97
CA GLU A 96 0.06 5.98 -9.05
C GLU A 96 -0.60 4.66 -8.66
N LEU A 97 0.09 3.83 -7.89
CA LEU A 97 -0.42 2.55 -7.38
C LEU A 97 -0.09 2.39 -5.91
N ALA A 98 -0.96 1.68 -5.20
CA ALA A 98 -0.67 1.13 -3.89
C ALA A 98 -1.01 -0.35 -3.85
N HIS A 99 -0.26 -1.10 -3.05
CA HIS A 99 -0.57 -2.47 -2.68
C HIS A 99 -0.61 -2.57 -1.15
N ILE A 100 -1.65 -3.20 -0.62
CA ILE A 100 -1.87 -3.43 0.81
C ILE A 100 -1.87 -4.93 1.04
N ASP A 101 -1.11 -5.37 2.05
CA ASP A 101 -1.06 -6.78 2.44
C ASP A 101 -2.28 -7.24 3.27
N GLN A 102 -2.42 -8.56 3.40
CA GLN A 102 -3.45 -9.25 4.20
C GLN A 102 -3.79 -8.55 5.52
N ASP A 103 -2.78 -8.29 6.35
CA ASP A 103 -2.99 -7.77 7.70
C ASP A 103 -3.15 -6.24 7.73
N ASN A 104 -3.14 -5.56 6.58
CA ASN A 104 -3.12 -4.11 6.46
C ASN A 104 -1.97 -3.46 7.27
N THR A 105 -0.87 -4.19 7.43
CA THR A 105 0.32 -3.76 8.21
C THR A 105 1.34 -3.07 7.32
N ARG A 106 1.32 -3.33 6.01
CA ARG A 106 2.23 -2.73 5.04
C ARG A 106 1.45 -2.15 3.87
N LEU A 107 1.68 -0.87 3.63
CA LEU A 107 1.22 -0.17 2.44
C LEU A 107 2.43 0.12 1.55
N GLN A 108 2.43 -0.43 0.35
CA GLN A 108 3.49 -0.23 -0.63
C GLN A 108 2.97 0.76 -1.68
N LEU A 109 3.62 1.91 -1.81
CA LEU A 109 3.32 2.94 -2.78
C LEU A 109 4.30 2.84 -3.94
N HIS A 110 3.79 2.88 -5.17
CA HIS A 110 4.59 2.70 -6.38
C HIS A 110 4.32 3.79 -7.42
N ARG A 111 5.41 4.19 -8.08
CA ARG A 111 5.50 5.18 -9.15
C ARG A 111 5.10 6.59 -8.71
N ASN A 112 6.03 7.53 -8.89
CA ASN A 112 5.83 8.95 -8.57
C ASN A 112 5.26 9.15 -7.14
N VAL A 113 5.91 8.53 -6.15
CA VAL A 113 5.53 8.68 -4.75
C VAL A 113 5.95 10.06 -4.27
N VAL A 114 4.97 10.84 -3.80
CA VAL A 114 5.21 12.16 -3.22
C VAL A 114 4.60 12.20 -1.83
N ILE A 115 5.40 12.63 -0.85
CA ILE A 115 4.95 12.95 0.50
C ILE A 115 5.04 14.45 0.69
N ASP A 116 4.01 15.07 1.25
CA ASP A 116 4.03 16.48 1.64
C ASP A 116 3.53 16.68 3.08
N ARG A 117 4.15 17.65 3.75
CA ARG A 117 3.65 18.22 5.00
C ARG A 117 3.89 19.72 4.98
N VAL A 118 2.85 20.49 5.25
CA VAL A 118 2.95 21.95 5.34
C VAL A 118 3.75 22.39 6.56
N ALA A 119 4.36 23.58 6.47
CA ALA A 119 5.03 24.18 7.61
C ALA A 119 4.03 24.58 8.70
N SER A 120 4.47 24.54 9.96
CA SER A 120 3.74 25.00 11.14
C SER A 120 4.72 25.51 12.20
N PRO A 121 4.24 26.14 13.28
CA PRO A 121 5.11 26.54 14.39
C PRO A 121 5.91 25.37 15.01
N LYS A 122 5.47 24.12 14.82
CA LYS A 122 6.11 22.92 15.37
C LYS A 122 6.92 22.11 14.37
N ALA A 123 6.79 22.38 13.07
CA ALA A 123 7.42 21.57 12.03
C ALA A 123 7.71 22.41 10.77
N GLN A 124 8.90 22.22 10.18
CA GLN A 124 9.18 22.75 8.85
C GLN A 124 8.33 22.02 7.79
N ASN A 125 8.17 22.65 6.63
CA ASN A 125 7.61 21.94 5.48
C ASN A 125 8.49 20.74 5.14
N LEU A 126 7.86 19.70 4.62
CA LEU A 126 8.53 18.49 4.17
C LEU A 126 7.98 18.14 2.80
N THR A 127 8.88 17.80 1.87
CA THR A 127 8.54 17.14 0.62
C THR A 127 9.48 15.98 0.41
N VAL A 128 8.95 14.78 0.23
CA VAL A 128 9.74 13.59 -0.15
C VAL A 128 9.28 13.12 -1.51
N LYS A 129 10.21 12.79 -2.40
CA LYS A 129 9.94 12.22 -3.72
C LYS A 129 10.76 10.96 -3.94
N THR A 130 10.11 9.90 -4.41
CA THR A 130 10.74 8.62 -4.72
C THR A 130 9.87 7.80 -5.68
N GLU A 131 10.37 6.68 -6.20
CA GLU A 131 9.62 5.78 -7.08
C GLU A 131 8.90 4.66 -6.33
N ALA A 132 9.34 4.32 -5.13
CA ALA A 132 8.70 3.31 -4.29
C ALA A 132 8.86 3.65 -2.81
N LEU A 133 7.85 3.37 -2.01
CA LEU A 133 7.87 3.58 -0.55
C LEU A 133 6.99 2.56 0.15
N THR A 134 7.52 1.87 1.13
CA THR A 134 6.75 1.01 2.04
C THR A 134 6.49 1.77 3.33
N VAL A 135 5.22 1.83 3.72
CA VAL A 135 4.74 2.45 4.96
C VAL A 135 4.25 1.34 5.88
N PHE A 136 4.67 1.40 7.14
CA PHE A 136 4.26 0.53 8.23
C PHE A 136 3.45 1.38 9.22
N PRO A 137 2.11 1.45 9.08
CA PRO A 137 1.29 2.43 9.79
C PRO A 137 1.38 2.32 11.31
N ASP A 138 1.42 1.09 11.83
CA ASP A 138 1.45 0.80 13.27
C ASP A 138 2.83 1.01 13.90
N GLU A 139 3.90 0.81 13.14
CA GLU A 139 5.29 1.06 13.57
C GLU A 139 5.69 2.54 13.42
N GLU A 140 4.83 3.36 12.81
CA GLU A 140 5.15 4.71 12.37
C GLU A 140 6.41 4.80 11.50
N ARG A 141 6.70 3.74 10.74
CA ARG A 141 7.92 3.61 9.95
C ARG A 141 7.63 3.71 8.46
N MET A 142 8.58 4.28 7.73
CA MET A 142 8.57 4.32 6.27
C MET A 142 9.95 3.92 5.76
N GLU A 143 10.00 3.18 4.67
CA GLU A 143 11.27 2.83 4.04
C GLU A 143 11.18 2.74 2.52
N THR A 144 12.32 2.99 1.89
CA THR A 144 12.54 2.81 0.46
C THR A 144 13.96 2.33 0.27
N ASP A 145 14.20 1.53 -0.75
CA ASP A 145 15.52 1.08 -1.21
C ASP A 145 15.97 1.79 -2.49
N VAL A 146 15.09 2.58 -3.11
CA VAL A 146 15.34 3.32 -4.35
C VAL A 146 15.77 4.78 -4.06
N PRO A 147 16.18 5.55 -5.08
CA PRO A 147 16.55 6.95 -4.88
C PRO A 147 15.44 7.78 -4.24
N VAL A 148 15.84 8.70 -3.35
CA VAL A 148 14.95 9.58 -2.61
C VAL A 148 15.46 11.03 -2.65
N ASP A 149 14.54 11.97 -2.79
CA ASP A 149 14.79 13.41 -2.68
C ASP A 149 13.92 13.96 -1.55
N ILE A 150 14.57 14.57 -0.56
CA ILE A 150 13.94 15.11 0.64
C ILE A 150 14.23 16.60 0.70
N LEU A 151 13.18 17.41 0.73
CA LEU A 151 13.24 18.84 0.99
C LEU A 151 12.60 19.13 2.35
N THR A 152 13.37 19.68 3.27
CA THR A 152 12.89 20.11 4.60
C THR A 152 13.27 21.57 4.82
N GLY A 153 12.28 22.45 4.94
CA GLY A 153 12.53 23.89 4.94
C GLY A 153 13.17 24.33 3.63
N THR A 154 14.42 24.78 3.76
CA THR A 154 15.28 25.18 2.65
C THR A 154 16.46 24.22 2.45
N SER A 155 16.52 23.13 3.23
CA SER A 155 17.56 22.10 3.13
C SER A 155 17.11 20.99 2.20
N ARG A 156 17.99 20.57 1.29
CA ARG A 156 17.74 19.45 0.37
C ARG A 156 18.67 18.29 0.69
N LEU A 157 18.14 17.09 0.66
CA LEU A 157 18.87 15.85 0.83
C LEU A 157 18.51 14.92 -0.33
N ASN A 158 19.53 14.34 -0.95
CA ASN A 158 19.38 13.30 -1.96
C ASN A 158 20.15 12.06 -1.51
N GLY A 159 19.62 10.87 -1.77
CA GLY A 159 20.33 9.62 -1.50
C GLY A 159 19.63 8.41 -2.11
N ILE A 160 20.15 7.23 -1.79
CA ILE A 160 19.58 5.94 -2.19
C ILE A 160 19.34 5.13 -0.92
N GLY A 161 18.11 4.63 -0.78
CA GLY A 161 17.69 3.94 0.43
C GLY A 161 17.42 4.91 1.57
N MET A 162 16.25 4.81 2.20
CA MET A 162 15.86 5.60 3.36
C MET A 162 15.07 4.74 4.33
N LYS A 163 15.30 4.95 5.63
CA LYS A 163 14.43 4.52 6.71
C LYS A 163 14.04 5.74 7.53
N ALA A 164 12.76 5.90 7.80
CA ALA A 164 12.24 7.00 8.60
C ALA A 164 11.32 6.45 9.69
N ASN A 165 11.43 7.00 10.90
CA ASN A 165 10.53 6.71 12.00
C ASN A 165 9.89 8.03 12.46
N ASN A 166 8.57 8.14 12.29
CA ASN A 166 7.84 9.36 12.61
C ASN A 166 7.65 9.56 14.12
N ALA A 167 7.66 8.49 14.92
CA ALA A 167 7.54 8.58 16.38
C ALA A 167 8.82 9.17 17.00
N THR A 168 10.01 8.84 16.47
CA THR A 168 11.30 9.36 16.94
C THR A 168 11.76 10.60 16.17
N GLY A 169 11.21 10.83 14.97
CA GLY A 169 11.64 11.89 14.05
C GLY A 169 12.99 11.61 13.38
N VAL A 170 13.48 10.37 13.44
CA VAL A 170 14.76 9.97 12.86
C VAL A 170 14.58 9.59 11.39
N VAL A 171 15.47 10.09 10.53
CA VAL A 171 15.58 9.72 9.12
C VAL A 171 17.02 9.29 8.86
N GLU A 172 17.17 8.07 8.37
CA GLU A 172 18.43 7.46 7.97
C GLU A 172 18.44 7.28 6.46
N VAL A 173 19.54 7.67 5.82
CA VAL A 173 19.74 7.51 4.37
C VAL A 173 21.00 6.69 4.19
N GLN A 174 20.88 5.59 3.45
CA GLN A 174 21.88 4.52 3.50
C GLN A 174 23.08 4.80 2.60
N ASN A 175 22.82 5.22 1.36
CA ASN A 175 23.84 5.32 0.32
C ASN A 175 23.76 6.64 -0.47
N ALA A 176 24.87 7.01 -1.10
CA ALA A 176 24.98 8.14 -2.04
C ALA A 176 24.41 9.47 -1.53
N LEU A 177 24.57 9.74 -0.23
CA LEU A 177 24.01 10.90 0.45
C LEU A 177 24.66 12.21 -0.02
N ARG A 178 23.84 13.15 -0.49
CA ARG A 178 24.22 14.54 -0.74
C ARG A 178 23.24 15.48 -0.05
N MET A 179 23.75 16.28 0.89
CA MET A 179 22.95 17.29 1.60
C MET A 179 23.41 18.69 1.21
N VAL A 180 22.46 19.55 0.86
CA VAL A 180 22.69 20.98 0.61
C VAL A 180 21.97 21.77 1.68
N LEU A 181 22.77 22.45 2.52
CA LEU A 181 22.28 23.34 3.56
C LEU A 181 22.26 24.78 3.05
N PRO A 182 21.23 25.58 3.38
CA PRO A 182 21.21 26.99 3.06
C PRO A 182 22.26 27.74 3.90
N PRO A 183 22.86 28.82 3.37
CA PRO A 183 23.75 29.65 4.15
C PRO A 183 23.02 30.24 5.36
N LYS A 184 23.68 30.20 6.52
CA LYS A 184 23.17 30.82 7.75
C LYS A 184 22.93 32.32 7.50
N PRO A 185 21.74 32.88 7.80
CA PRO A 185 21.51 34.32 7.66
C PRO A 185 22.57 35.09 8.45
N ARG A 186 23.30 35.98 7.78
CA ARG A 186 24.27 36.86 8.44
C ARG A 186 23.46 37.81 9.33
N PRO A 187 23.80 37.98 10.63
CA PRO A 187 23.13 38.96 11.47
C PRO A 187 23.18 40.33 10.76
N ALA A 188 22.04 41.00 10.67
CA ALA A 188 22.00 42.36 10.17
C ALA A 188 23.03 43.17 10.97
N ALA A 189 23.99 43.78 10.28
CA ALA A 189 24.94 44.68 10.93
C ALA A 189 24.11 45.73 11.65
N ALA A 190 24.28 45.83 12.97
CA ALA A 190 23.61 46.86 13.76
C ALA A 190 23.93 48.22 13.13
N ALA A 191 22.90 48.86 12.56
CA ALA A 191 23.01 50.24 12.11
C ALA A 191 23.33 51.08 13.34
N LYS A 192 24.47 51.79 13.29
CA LYS A 192 24.87 52.78 14.28
C LYS A 192 24.06 54.06 14.11
#